data_AF-A0A7S2Y7W8-F1
#
_entry.id   AF-A0A7S2Y7W8-F1
#
_cell.length_a   1.000
_cell.length_b   1.000
_cell.length_c   1.000
_cell.angle_alpha   90.00
_cell.angle_beta   90.00
_cell.angle_gamma   90.00
#
_symmetry.space_group_name_H-M   'P 1'
#
loop_
_entity.id
_entity.type
_entity.pdbx_description
1 polymer ?
#
loop_
_entity_poly.entity_id
_entity_poly.type
_entity_poly.pdbx_seq_one_letter_code
_entity_poly.pdbx_strand_id
1 'polypeptide(L)'
;MFDGMFDLVHSLKSIWSSPVLMALPEDPSTVDDVLDKGVQYAHYNRSIQSTEWLKERGTCVDNIRPGQSTIRQAGRGAFARRKIREGDIIAPAPLIHIPHRHMFDIFREKEHQHPYFFDNQRDNAAGPIHKQLLLNYCFSHAEIDILLCPYGVGTGLINHSKNPNAKIVWSEKSTAHPEWLNMDPME
;
A
#
# COMPACT_ATOMS: atom_id res chain seq x y z
N MET A 1 20.12 21.58 -21.46
CA MET A 1 18.65 21.65 -21.58
C MET A 1 17.96 20.93 -20.42
N PHE A 2 18.51 19.82 -19.92
CA PHE A 2 17.98 19.09 -18.75
C PHE A 2 18.26 19.77 -17.39
N ASP A 3 19.42 20.41 -17.21
CA ASP A 3 19.78 21.03 -15.91
C ASP A 3 18.78 22.09 -15.45
N GLY A 4 18.36 22.99 -16.35
CA GLY A 4 17.38 24.03 -16.02
C GLY A 4 15.98 23.50 -15.69
N MET A 5 15.61 22.32 -16.21
CA MET A 5 14.35 21.66 -15.85
C MET A 5 14.46 20.96 -14.50
N PHE A 6 15.61 20.33 -14.21
CA PHE A 6 15.88 19.72 -12.91
C PHE A 6 15.90 20.76 -11.79
N ASP A 7 16.58 21.89 -12.01
CA ASP A 7 16.63 23.01 -11.07
C ASP A 7 15.24 23.61 -10.83
N LEU A 8 14.44 23.75 -11.90
CA LEU A 8 13.05 24.21 -11.77
C LEU A 8 12.22 23.24 -10.92
N VAL A 9 12.30 21.94 -11.18
CA VAL A 9 11.53 20.93 -10.44
C VAL A 9 12.00 20.83 -8.98
N HIS A 10 13.29 20.95 -8.70
CA HIS A 10 13.78 21.00 -7.32
C HIS A 10 13.43 22.30 -6.61
N SER A 11 13.37 23.43 -7.31
CA SER A 11 12.92 24.69 -6.73
C SER A 11 11.47 24.58 -6.23
N LEU A 12 10.63 23.76 -6.88
CA LEU A 12 9.28 23.47 -6.42
C LEU A 12 9.24 22.74 -5.08
N LYS A 13 10.28 22.01 -4.66
CA LYS A 13 10.35 21.41 -3.30
C LYS A 13 10.34 22.46 -2.21
N SER A 14 10.86 23.66 -2.47
CA SER A 14 10.84 24.76 -1.50
C SER A 14 9.49 25.46 -1.41
N ILE A 15 8.65 25.30 -2.43
CA ILE A 15 7.34 25.95 -2.56
C ILE A 15 6.21 24.98 -2.18
N TRP A 16 6.40 23.68 -2.42
CA TRP A 16 5.39 22.66 -2.22
C TRP A 16 6.01 21.39 -1.64
N SER A 17 5.61 21.02 -0.41
CA SER A 17 5.95 19.72 0.17
C SER A 17 4.98 18.67 -0.34
N SER A 18 5.47 17.72 -1.15
CA SER A 18 4.67 16.61 -1.66
C SER A 18 5.48 15.31 -1.58
N PRO A 19 4.88 14.19 -1.12
CA PRO A 19 5.53 12.88 -1.13
C PRO A 19 6.00 12.44 -2.53
N VAL A 20 5.36 12.94 -3.60
CA VAL A 20 5.76 12.64 -4.98
C VAL A 20 7.14 13.23 -5.29
N LEU A 21 7.49 14.36 -4.70
CA LEU A 21 8.80 15.00 -4.89
C LEU A 21 9.94 14.24 -4.20
N MET A 22 9.63 13.31 -3.28
CA MET A 22 10.61 12.40 -2.68
C MET A 22 11.09 11.31 -3.65
N ALA A 23 10.34 11.06 -4.73
CA ALA A 23 10.75 10.13 -5.79
C ALA A 23 11.78 10.74 -6.77
N LEU A 24 12.02 12.05 -6.67
CA LEU A 24 12.99 12.73 -7.52
C LEU A 24 14.41 12.56 -6.96
N PRO A 25 15.40 12.23 -7.81
CA PRO A 25 16.79 12.15 -7.39
C PRO A 25 17.25 13.49 -6.81
N GLU A 26 18.02 13.44 -5.72
CA GLU A 26 18.55 14.63 -5.05
C GLU A 26 19.72 15.26 -5.82
N ASP A 27 20.42 14.44 -6.61
CA ASP A 27 21.58 14.84 -7.39
C ASP A 27 21.28 14.69 -8.89
N PRO A 28 21.35 15.79 -9.69
CA PRO A 28 21.09 15.75 -11.12
C PRO A 28 22.05 14.83 -11.87
N SER A 29 23.26 14.61 -11.35
CA SER A 29 24.23 13.70 -11.98
C SER A 29 23.79 12.24 -11.96
N THR A 30 22.79 11.89 -11.14
CA THR A 30 22.24 10.53 -11.02
C THR A 30 21.05 10.28 -11.95
N VAL A 31 20.60 11.28 -12.71
CA VAL A 31 19.39 11.17 -13.56
C VAL A 31 19.56 10.10 -14.64
N ASP A 32 20.69 10.07 -15.34
CA ASP A 32 20.93 9.06 -16.39
C ASP A 32 20.98 7.65 -15.79
N ASP A 33 21.60 7.49 -14.63
CA ASP A 33 21.62 6.22 -13.88
C ASP A 33 20.22 5.80 -13.41
N VAL A 34 19.38 6.75 -12.99
CA VAL A 34 17.99 6.49 -12.58
C VAL A 34 17.11 6.12 -13.76
N LEU A 35 17.33 6.72 -14.93
CA LEU A 35 16.60 6.37 -16.15
C LEU A 35 16.98 4.97 -16.65
N ASP A 36 18.25 4.60 -16.54
CA ASP A 36 18.75 3.30 -17.00
C ASP A 36 18.49 2.16 -15.99
N LYS A 37 18.73 2.41 -14.70
CA LYS A 37 18.69 1.39 -13.63
C LYS A 37 17.46 1.48 -12.73
N GLY A 38 16.67 2.54 -12.88
CA GLY A 38 15.48 2.81 -12.08
C GLY A 38 15.75 3.60 -10.79
N VAL A 39 14.70 4.24 -10.27
CA VAL A 39 14.72 5.06 -9.05
C VAL A 39 15.19 4.27 -7.81
N GLN A 40 15.02 2.95 -7.82
CA GLN A 40 15.51 2.08 -6.74
C GLN A 40 17.04 2.16 -6.57
N TYR A 41 17.79 2.39 -7.66
CA TYR A 41 19.25 2.51 -7.62
C TYR A 41 19.70 3.76 -6.85
N ALA A 42 19.01 4.89 -7.03
CA ALA A 42 19.30 6.13 -6.30
C ALA A 42 19.13 5.98 -4.77
N HIS A 43 18.29 5.04 -4.33
CA HIS A 43 18.05 4.77 -2.91
C HIS A 43 18.80 3.55 -2.38
N TYR A 44 19.61 2.88 -3.20
CA TYR A 44 20.33 1.66 -2.80
C TYR A 44 21.18 1.87 -1.54
N ASN A 45 21.97 2.94 -1.50
CA ASN A 45 22.81 3.24 -0.34
C ASN A 45 22.01 3.53 0.93
N ARG A 46 20.78 4.08 0.82
CA ARG A 46 19.88 4.29 1.97
C ARG A 46 19.28 3.00 2.50
N SER A 47 19.20 1.96 1.66
CA SER A 47 18.69 0.65 2.05
C SER A 47 19.70 -0.20 2.85
N ILE A 48 20.99 0.17 2.82
CA ILE A 48 22.03 -0.50 3.59
C ILE A 48 22.13 0.17 4.96
N GLN A 49 21.82 -0.59 6.01
CA GLN A 49 21.83 -0.12 7.39
C GLN A 49 22.76 -0.98 8.25
N SER A 50 23.34 -0.41 9.31
CA SER A 50 24.18 -1.16 10.24
C SER A 50 23.38 -2.21 10.99
N THR A 51 24.05 -3.26 11.50
CA THR A 51 23.35 -4.31 12.24
C THR A 51 22.73 -3.80 13.54
N GLU A 52 23.36 -2.80 14.16
CA GLU A 52 22.89 -2.09 15.34
C GLU A 52 21.59 -1.36 15.02
N TRP A 53 21.56 -0.60 13.91
CA TRP A 53 20.36 0.10 13.45
C TRP A 53 19.25 -0.90 13.13
N LEU A 54 19.56 -2.01 12.44
CA LEU A 54 18.58 -3.04 12.08
C LEU A 54 18.01 -3.75 13.32
N LYS A 55 18.80 -3.96 14.37
CA LYS A 55 18.31 -4.53 15.63
C LYS A 55 17.37 -3.58 16.37
N GLU A 56 17.63 -2.27 16.28
CA GLU A 56 16.83 -1.24 16.95
C GLU A 56 15.56 -0.90 16.18
N ARG A 57 15.65 -0.72 14.85
CA ARG A 57 14.59 -0.16 13.99
C ARG A 57 14.11 -1.10 12.89
N GLY A 58 14.89 -2.14 12.56
CA GLY A 58 14.58 -3.06 11.48
C GLY A 58 13.36 -3.93 11.79
N THR A 59 12.50 -4.11 10.79
CA THR A 59 11.38 -5.06 10.86
C THR A 59 11.55 -6.10 9.76
N CYS A 60 11.54 -7.38 10.13
CA CYS A 60 11.65 -8.47 9.17
C CYS A 60 10.30 -8.69 8.47
N VAL A 61 10.31 -8.76 7.13
CA VAL A 61 9.11 -8.89 6.30
C VAL A 61 8.96 -10.31 5.71
N ASP A 62 9.81 -11.26 6.09
CA ASP A 62 9.93 -12.56 5.42
C ASP A 62 9.44 -13.78 6.22
N ASN A 63 8.76 -13.56 7.35
CA ASN A 63 8.39 -14.67 8.25
C ASN A 63 7.33 -15.61 7.66
N ILE A 64 6.62 -15.16 6.62
CA ILE A 64 5.60 -15.94 5.92
C ILE A 64 5.99 -16.15 4.46
N ARG A 65 5.49 -17.25 3.90
CA ARG A 65 5.59 -17.59 2.48
C ARG A 65 4.23 -17.99 1.94
N PRO A 66 3.96 -17.76 0.65
CA PRO A 66 2.73 -18.22 0.04
C PRO A 66 2.77 -19.74 -0.20
N GLY A 67 1.64 -20.41 -0.08
CA GLY A 67 1.48 -21.85 -0.34
C GLY A 67 0.05 -22.22 -0.73
N GLN A 68 -0.18 -23.47 -1.11
CA GLN A 68 -1.54 -23.97 -1.39
C GLN A 68 -2.33 -24.04 -0.08
N SER A 69 -3.51 -23.43 -0.02
CA SER A 69 -4.35 -23.47 1.17
C SER A 69 -4.94 -24.87 1.38
N THR A 70 -5.05 -25.29 2.63
CA THR A 70 -5.77 -26.51 3.03
C THR A 70 -7.28 -26.28 3.14
N ILE A 71 -7.72 -25.02 3.11
CA ILE A 71 -9.14 -24.65 3.11
C ILE A 71 -9.71 -24.87 1.70
N ARG A 72 -10.81 -25.63 1.63
CA ARG A 72 -11.49 -25.91 0.35
C ARG A 72 -11.82 -24.60 -0.37
N GLN A 73 -11.42 -24.52 -1.64
CA GLN A 73 -11.67 -23.36 -2.53
C GLN A 73 -11.02 -22.02 -2.11
N ALA A 74 -10.17 -21.98 -1.08
CA ALA A 74 -9.47 -20.75 -0.71
C ALA A 74 -8.28 -20.41 -1.63
N GLY A 75 -7.91 -21.32 -2.55
CA GLY A 75 -6.75 -21.13 -3.41
C GLY A 75 -5.45 -21.17 -2.60
N ARG A 76 -4.87 -20.00 -2.31
CA ARG A 76 -3.57 -19.88 -1.63
C ARG A 76 -3.72 -19.42 -0.18
N GLY A 77 -2.67 -19.65 0.59
CA GLY A 77 -2.58 -19.24 1.99
C GLY A 77 -1.17 -18.79 2.36
N ALA A 78 -1.05 -18.06 3.47
CA ALA A 78 0.21 -17.73 4.11
C ALA A 78 0.62 -18.85 5.08
N PHE A 79 1.87 -19.28 4.98
CA PHE A 79 2.47 -20.30 5.84
C PHE A 79 3.74 -19.75 6.48
N ALA A 80 4.00 -20.13 7.72
CA ALA A 80 5.24 -19.76 8.39
C ALA A 80 6.46 -20.30 7.63
N ARG A 81 7.44 -19.45 7.36
CA ARG A 81 8.74 -19.82 6.78
C ARG A 81 9.74 -20.24 7.85
N ARG A 82 9.54 -19.75 9.07
CA ARG A 82 10.35 -20.00 10.27
C ARG A 82 9.45 -20.16 11.48
N LYS A 83 10.00 -20.56 12.63
CA LYS A 83 9.24 -20.60 13.89
C LYS A 83 8.90 -19.17 14.34
N ILE A 84 7.62 -18.91 14.56
CA ILE A 84 7.08 -17.66 15.10
C ILE A 84 6.51 -18.00 16.48
N ARG A 85 6.95 -17.31 17.53
CA ARG A 85 6.45 -17.54 18.89
C ARG A 85 5.21 -16.68 19.13
N GLU A 86 4.44 -17.02 20.15
CA GLU A 86 3.34 -16.17 20.59
C GLU A 86 3.86 -14.78 20.97
N GLY A 87 3.22 -13.74 20.44
CA GLY A 87 3.64 -12.34 20.61
C GLY A 87 4.63 -11.84 19.57
N ASP A 88 5.23 -12.69 18.75
CA ASP A 88 6.13 -12.27 17.69
C ASP A 88 5.37 -11.64 16.50
N ILE A 89 6.05 -10.72 15.79
CA ILE A 89 5.52 -10.10 14.59
C ILE A 89 5.52 -11.12 13.44
N ILE A 90 4.34 -11.34 12.84
CA ILE A 90 4.19 -12.19 11.66
C ILE A 90 4.61 -11.41 10.41
N ALA A 91 3.92 -10.33 10.08
CA ALA A 91 4.25 -9.47 8.96
C ALA A 91 3.73 -8.05 9.23
N PRO A 92 4.45 -6.99 8.81
CA PRO A 92 3.89 -5.66 8.79
C PRO A 92 2.77 -5.58 7.75
N ALA A 93 1.69 -4.89 8.10
CA ALA A 93 0.55 -4.63 7.20
C ALA A 93 0.31 -3.13 7.06
N PRO A 94 1.15 -2.40 6.31
CA PRO A 94 0.86 -1.02 5.95
C PRO A 94 -0.50 -0.92 5.27
N LEU A 95 -1.26 0.14 5.57
CA LEU A 95 -2.66 0.28 5.17
C LEU A 95 -2.82 1.44 4.18
N ILE A 96 -3.53 1.18 3.09
CA ILE A 96 -4.11 2.23 2.25
C ILE A 96 -5.49 2.55 2.82
N HIS A 97 -5.73 3.83 3.07
CA HIS A 97 -7.02 4.33 3.50
C HIS A 97 -7.93 4.58 2.28
N ILE A 98 -9.08 3.91 2.24
CA ILE A 98 -10.15 4.21 1.29
C ILE A 98 -11.31 4.82 2.08
N PRO A 99 -11.66 6.10 1.85
CA PRO A 99 -12.57 6.83 2.72
C PRO A 99 -14.01 6.32 2.64
N HIS A 100 -14.38 5.74 1.50
CA HIS A 100 -15.75 5.32 1.25
C HIS A 100 -15.83 3.94 0.61
N ARG A 101 -16.62 3.04 1.21
CA ARG A 101 -16.81 1.67 0.72
C ARG A 101 -17.44 1.63 -0.66
N HIS A 102 -18.27 2.62 -1.00
CA HIS A 102 -18.92 2.70 -2.31
C HIS A 102 -17.93 2.93 -3.48
N MET A 103 -16.66 3.28 -3.21
CA MET A 103 -15.64 3.36 -4.25
C MET A 103 -15.34 2.00 -4.89
N PHE A 104 -15.67 0.90 -4.21
CA PHE A 104 -15.55 -0.46 -4.73
C PHE A 104 -16.80 -0.92 -5.50
N ASP A 105 -17.73 -0.02 -5.81
CA ASP A 105 -18.96 -0.37 -6.50
C ASP A 105 -18.72 -0.53 -8.00
N ILE A 106 -19.26 -1.61 -8.55
CA ILE A 106 -19.26 -1.88 -9.98
C ILE A 106 -20.64 -1.50 -10.50
N PHE A 107 -20.66 -0.62 -11.50
CA PHE A 107 -21.85 -0.16 -12.19
C PHE A 107 -21.91 -0.77 -13.59
N ARG A 108 -23.11 -0.89 -14.14
CA ARG A 108 -23.28 -1.25 -15.55
C ARG A 108 -22.85 -0.07 -16.43
N GLU A 109 -22.18 -0.36 -17.53
CA GLU A 109 -21.93 0.63 -18.58
C GLU A 109 -23.23 0.94 -19.32
N LYS A 110 -23.50 2.23 -19.60
CA LYS A 110 -24.61 2.58 -20.48
C LYS A 110 -24.29 2.12 -21.89
N GLU A 111 -25.24 1.48 -22.57
CA GLU A 111 -25.10 1.20 -24.01
C GLU A 111 -24.88 2.51 -24.77
N HIS A 112 -23.79 2.58 -25.54
CA HIS A 112 -23.48 3.75 -26.34
C HIS A 112 -24.51 3.91 -27.46
N GLN A 113 -25.10 5.10 -27.57
CA GLN A 113 -25.93 5.46 -28.72
C GLN A 113 -25.12 5.95 -29.93
N HIS A 114 -23.80 6.14 -29.80
CA HIS A 114 -22.96 6.67 -30.89
C HIS A 114 -21.59 5.98 -30.99
N PRO A 115 -21.18 5.47 -32.18
CA PRO A 115 -19.98 4.65 -32.35
C PRO A 115 -18.64 5.42 -32.35
N TYR A 116 -18.65 6.75 -32.22
CA TYR A 116 -17.43 7.59 -32.34
C TYR A 116 -17.05 8.36 -31.06
N PHE A 117 -17.80 8.19 -29.96
CA PHE A 117 -17.49 8.83 -28.69
C PHE A 117 -17.42 7.78 -27.58
N PHE A 118 -16.19 7.50 -27.12
CA PHE A 118 -15.93 6.71 -25.91
C PHE A 118 -16.17 7.57 -24.67
N ASP A 119 -17.44 7.84 -24.37
CA ASP A 119 -17.81 8.37 -23.07
C ASP A 119 -18.27 7.21 -22.19
N ASN A 120 -17.40 6.76 -21.28
CA ASN A 120 -17.66 5.66 -20.35
C ASN A 120 -18.67 6.11 -19.29
N GLN A 121 -19.91 6.37 -19.69
CA GLN A 121 -20.96 6.78 -18.79
C GLN A 121 -21.50 5.57 -18.02
N ARG A 122 -21.39 5.64 -16.69
CA ARG A 122 -21.96 4.65 -15.77
C ARG A 122 -23.47 4.85 -15.66
N ASP A 123 -24.21 3.76 -15.64
CA ASP A 123 -25.64 3.80 -15.31
C ASP A 123 -25.84 3.90 -13.79
N ASN A 124 -25.65 5.10 -13.26
CA ASN A 124 -25.84 5.36 -11.83
C ASN A 124 -27.32 5.22 -11.39
N ALA A 125 -28.28 5.31 -12.32
CA ALA A 125 -29.71 5.26 -12.01
C ALA A 125 -30.17 3.84 -11.64
N ALA A 126 -29.56 2.82 -12.24
CA ALA A 126 -29.81 1.41 -11.91
C ALA A 126 -29.13 0.96 -10.59
N GLY A 127 -28.24 1.80 -10.02
CA GLY A 127 -27.45 1.47 -8.85
C GLY A 127 -26.31 0.48 -9.14
N PRO A 128 -25.53 0.11 -8.10
CA PRO A 128 -24.40 -0.80 -8.24
C PRO A 128 -24.86 -2.24 -8.50
N ILE A 129 -24.26 -2.89 -9.49
CA ILE A 129 -24.56 -4.29 -9.85
C ILE A 129 -23.68 -5.29 -9.08
N HIS A 130 -22.51 -4.86 -8.59
CA HIS A 130 -21.60 -5.69 -7.81
C HIS A 130 -20.60 -4.86 -7.00
N LYS A 131 -19.72 -5.54 -6.26
CA LYS A 131 -18.55 -4.93 -5.59
C LYS A 131 -17.26 -5.53 -6.17
N GLN A 132 -16.19 -4.75 -6.22
CA GLN A 132 -14.88 -5.22 -6.64
C GLN A 132 -14.31 -6.23 -5.62
N LEU A 133 -13.63 -7.27 -6.12
CA LEU A 133 -13.07 -8.34 -5.29
C LEU A 133 -12.03 -7.87 -4.27
N LEU A 134 -11.37 -6.74 -4.52
CA LEU A 134 -10.38 -6.16 -3.59
C LEU A 134 -10.99 -5.88 -2.20
N LEU A 135 -12.30 -5.61 -2.14
CA LEU A 135 -13.01 -5.37 -0.88
C LEU A 135 -12.84 -6.52 0.13
N ASN A 136 -12.70 -7.77 -0.33
CA ASN A 136 -12.52 -8.94 0.53
C ASN A 136 -11.17 -8.96 1.25
N TYR A 137 -10.24 -8.10 0.86
CA TYR A 137 -8.89 -8.02 1.42
C TYR A 137 -8.70 -6.80 2.31
N CYS A 138 -9.72 -5.97 2.50
CA CYS A 138 -9.66 -4.78 3.36
C CYS A 138 -10.28 -5.03 4.74
N PHE A 139 -9.77 -4.35 5.76
CA PHE A 139 -10.33 -4.34 7.11
C PHE A 139 -11.31 -3.18 7.28
N SER A 140 -12.41 -3.41 7.99
CA SER A 140 -13.42 -2.40 8.27
C SER A 140 -14.36 -2.89 9.38
N HIS A 141 -15.15 -1.97 9.94
CA HIS A 141 -16.26 -2.28 10.84
C HIS A 141 -17.60 -2.14 10.10
N ALA A 142 -18.63 -2.87 10.51
CA ALA A 142 -19.93 -2.83 9.84
C ALA A 142 -20.61 -1.45 9.93
N GLU A 143 -20.27 -0.67 10.94
CA GLU A 143 -20.86 0.64 11.22
C GLU A 143 -20.07 1.81 10.60
N ILE A 144 -18.94 1.55 9.91
CA ILE A 144 -18.12 2.60 9.30
C ILE A 144 -17.95 2.39 7.79
N ASP A 145 -17.83 3.48 7.06
CA ASP A 145 -17.65 3.47 5.60
C ASP A 145 -16.17 3.35 5.20
N ILE A 146 -15.26 3.57 6.15
CA ILE A 146 -13.82 3.53 5.93
C ILE A 146 -13.35 2.07 5.74
N LEU A 147 -12.49 1.89 4.74
CA LEU A 147 -11.76 0.64 4.51
C LEU A 147 -10.26 0.85 4.67
N LEU A 148 -9.62 -0.10 5.34
CA LEU A 148 -8.19 -0.16 5.55
C LEU A 148 -7.63 -1.34 4.76
N CYS A 149 -7.07 -1.08 3.60
CA CYS A 149 -6.63 -2.12 2.68
C CYS A 149 -5.12 -2.37 2.87
N PRO A 150 -4.69 -3.51 3.43
CA PRO A 150 -3.29 -3.84 3.60
C PRO A 150 -2.62 -4.05 2.24
N TYR A 151 -1.41 -3.50 2.08
CA TYR A 151 -0.56 -3.73 0.90
C TYR A 151 0.78 -4.41 1.26
N GLY A 152 0.90 -4.92 2.48
CA GLY A 152 2.07 -5.64 2.95
C GLY A 152 2.27 -6.99 2.24
N VAL A 153 3.51 -7.35 1.98
CA VAL A 153 3.87 -8.59 1.27
C VAL A 153 3.29 -9.81 1.98
N GLY A 154 2.48 -10.60 1.25
CA GLY A 154 1.91 -11.86 1.74
C GLY A 154 0.78 -11.73 2.76
N THR A 155 0.48 -10.52 3.26
CA THR A 155 -0.59 -10.30 4.26
C THR A 155 -1.98 -10.66 3.72
N GLY A 156 -2.26 -10.36 2.45
CA GLY A 156 -3.51 -10.73 1.78
C GLY A 156 -3.71 -12.24 1.58
N LEU A 157 -2.72 -13.08 1.92
CA LEU A 157 -2.84 -14.54 1.85
C LEU A 157 -3.17 -15.16 3.22
N ILE A 158 -3.26 -14.36 4.28
CA ILE A 158 -3.64 -14.85 5.60
C ILE A 158 -5.15 -15.11 5.59
N ASN A 159 -5.53 -16.39 5.69
CA ASN A 159 -6.93 -16.80 5.62
C ASN A 159 -7.66 -16.62 6.96
N HIS A 160 -8.97 -16.42 6.88
CA HIS A 160 -9.86 -16.47 8.05
C HIS A 160 -9.96 -17.89 8.63
N SER A 161 -10.07 -17.99 9.96
CA SER A 161 -10.31 -19.23 10.68
C SER A 161 -11.19 -18.96 11.90
N LYS A 162 -12.07 -19.92 12.24
CA LYS A 162 -12.83 -19.90 13.50
C LYS A 162 -11.94 -20.11 14.73
N ASN A 163 -10.79 -20.76 14.54
CA ASN A 163 -9.75 -20.96 15.55
C ASN A 163 -8.46 -20.27 15.04
N PRO A 164 -8.36 -18.94 15.16
CA PRO A 164 -7.22 -18.20 14.61
C PRO A 164 -5.96 -18.40 15.46
N ASN A 165 -4.81 -18.34 14.81
CA ASN A 165 -3.48 -18.37 15.45
C ASN A 165 -2.69 -17.07 15.21
N ALA A 166 -3.35 -16.05 14.65
CA ALA A 166 -2.80 -14.75 14.34
C ALA A 166 -3.86 -13.68 14.66
N LYS A 167 -3.40 -12.48 15.01
CA LYS A 167 -4.26 -11.31 15.22
C LYS A 167 -3.62 -10.07 14.61
N ILE A 168 -4.47 -9.13 14.21
CA ILE A 168 -4.04 -7.82 13.76
C ILE A 168 -3.91 -6.93 15.00
N VAL A 169 -2.81 -6.18 15.07
CA VAL A 169 -2.53 -5.23 16.15
C VAL A 169 -1.96 -3.95 15.56
N TRP A 170 -2.27 -2.81 16.18
CA TRP A 170 -1.60 -1.56 15.87
C TRP A 170 -0.14 -1.62 16.34
N SER A 171 0.79 -1.18 15.50
CA SER A 171 2.22 -1.18 15.84
C SER A 171 2.54 -0.03 16.79
N GLU A 172 3.30 -0.31 17.85
CA GLU A 172 3.81 0.71 18.77
C GLU A 172 5.24 1.16 18.46
N LYS A 173 5.95 0.44 17.57
CA LYS A 173 7.42 0.59 17.41
C LYS A 173 7.90 1.24 16.12
N SER A 174 7.25 0.97 14.99
CA SER A 174 7.85 1.23 13.67
C SER A 174 7.05 2.13 12.73
N THR A 175 5.79 2.41 13.07
CA THR A 175 4.87 3.28 12.30
C THR A 175 4.01 4.16 13.20
N ALA A 176 4.26 4.11 14.51
CA ALA A 176 3.63 5.01 15.45
C ALA A 176 4.25 6.39 15.27
N HIS A 177 3.48 7.27 14.63
CA HIS A 177 3.75 8.70 14.56
C HIS A 177 2.77 9.40 15.52
N PRO A 178 2.95 9.28 16.85
CA PRO A 178 2.04 9.89 17.82
C PRO A 178 1.95 11.41 17.64
N GLU A 179 2.99 12.03 17.07
CA GLU A 179 3.00 13.43 16.69
C GLU A 179 1.90 13.78 15.66
N TRP A 180 1.53 12.87 14.76
CA TRP A 180 0.48 13.11 13.76
C TRP A 180 -0.90 13.33 14.38
N LEU A 181 -1.14 12.82 15.60
CA LEU A 181 -2.41 13.07 16.30
C LEU A 181 -2.59 14.54 16.69
N ASN A 182 -1.49 15.29 16.78
CA ASN A 182 -1.47 16.69 17.19
C ASN A 182 -1.16 17.64 16.02
N MET A 183 -0.95 17.11 14.82
CA MET A 183 -0.72 17.91 13.62
C MET A 183 -2.05 18.41 13.06
N ASP A 184 -2.03 19.62 12.49
CA ASP A 184 -3.16 20.09 11.70
C ASP A 184 -3.27 19.22 10.44
N PRO A 185 -4.45 18.67 10.10
CA PRO A 185 -4.63 17.86 8.89
C PRO A 185 -4.27 18.58 7.58
N MET A 186 -4.10 19.91 7.61
CA MET A 186 -3.77 20.76 6.47
C MET A 186 -2.28 21.18 6.40
N GLU A 187 -1.45 20.79 7.38
CA GLU A 187 0.02 20.94 7.35
C GLU A 187 0.72 19.69 6.79
#